data_AF-A0AAD8XZZ4-F1
#
_entry.id   AF-A0AAD8XZZ4-F1
#
_cell.length_a   1.000
_cell.length_b   1.000
_cell.length_c   1.000
_cell.angle_alpha   90.00
_cell.angle_beta   90.00
_cell.angle_gamma   90.00
#
_symmetry.space_group_name_H-M   'P 1'
#
loop_
_entity.id
_entity.type
_entity.pdbx_description
1 polymer ?
#
loop_
_entity_poly.entity_id
_entity_poly.type
_entity_poly.pdbx_seq_one_letter_code
_entity_poly.pdbx_strand_id
1 'polypeptide(L)'
;MRTAFPDRFTPDSSELVLAIEAGEYPDVMPYRVCVVKNLDAPCNKKLLTAAPVLAFGSTFAKPMFPNMIGMPMPGRRSAHSLVNIPIQPQLKPQLVWRGTDFNFISIQKAHERPKFENYYAQGETDPSVDQHEAATAMLKQHFSKLLPRWQGAVLTAESEIEARRTNTLPKLNMKFPIGKLKDAKWAEAGFPGIGERMDKSELATYKYHIDIGGGGGTTWTGTMDKLKMPGLLFHHKTVAKDYIHDDIQPWVHYVPVEADLSDLMEKLEWAESHQAEAREIAENATRFMNKLSEPEGFEELFVQHMIKPLVKVIEAYQPMNLRNDVAWSRAFQSLGGDQWTPLIECTAHDGCQELEGTKKYDDRDTTHTPLGQLKWGGH
;
A
#
# COMPACT_ATOMS: atom_id res chain seq x y z
N MET A 1 -20.19 20.06 7.59
CA MET A 1 -21.41 19.93 6.75
C MET A 1 -22.44 20.99 7.09
N ARG A 2 -23.07 20.99 8.29
CA ARG A 2 -24.07 22.01 8.68
C ARG A 2 -23.57 23.46 8.58
N THR A 3 -22.32 23.72 9.01
CA THR A 3 -21.70 25.05 8.86
C THR A 3 -21.43 25.46 7.41
N ALA A 4 -21.10 24.49 6.54
CA ALA A 4 -20.70 24.75 5.16
C ALA A 4 -21.89 24.80 4.19
N PHE A 5 -22.98 24.11 4.52
CA PHE A 5 -24.23 24.06 3.74
C PHE A 5 -25.44 24.22 4.67
N PRO A 6 -25.60 25.40 5.30
CA PRO A 6 -26.62 25.63 6.34
C PRO A 6 -28.05 25.46 5.82
N ASP A 7 -28.30 25.78 4.55
CA ASP A 7 -29.61 25.65 3.93
C ASP A 7 -30.00 24.19 3.65
N ARG A 8 -29.02 23.29 3.58
CA ARG A 8 -29.21 21.88 3.20
C ARG A 8 -29.21 20.93 4.40
N PHE A 9 -28.50 21.27 5.47
CA PHE A 9 -28.41 20.45 6.68
C PHE A 9 -28.90 21.23 7.89
N THR A 10 -30.20 21.51 7.91
CA THR A 10 -30.91 22.10 9.05
C THR A 10 -31.15 21.03 10.14
N PRO A 11 -31.51 21.43 11.38
CA PRO A 11 -31.93 20.48 12.41
C PRO A 11 -33.11 19.57 12.00
N ASP A 12 -33.94 20.03 11.07
CA ASP A 12 -35.11 19.28 10.57
C ASP A 12 -34.83 18.49 9.27
N SER A 13 -33.60 18.55 8.77
CA SER A 13 -33.20 17.83 7.55
C SER A 13 -33.06 16.33 7.80
N SER A 14 -33.32 15.53 6.78
CA SER A 14 -33.06 14.08 6.81
C SER A 14 -31.59 13.76 7.07
N GLU A 15 -31.32 12.67 7.80
CA GLU A 15 -30.00 12.32 8.32
C GLU A 15 -29.05 11.74 7.25
N LEU A 16 -27.96 12.46 6.93
CA LEU A 16 -26.94 11.99 5.99
C LEU A 16 -26.04 10.91 6.62
N VAL A 17 -26.05 9.71 6.05
CA VAL A 17 -25.15 8.61 6.42
C VAL A 17 -24.09 8.41 5.34
N LEU A 18 -22.81 8.45 5.73
CA LEU A 18 -21.67 8.18 4.86
C LEU A 18 -20.84 7.03 5.43
N ALA A 19 -20.53 6.03 4.60
CA ALA A 19 -19.57 4.99 4.98
C ALA A 19 -18.15 5.50 4.73
N ILE A 20 -17.33 5.50 5.77
CA ILE A 20 -15.92 5.90 5.73
C ILE A 20 -15.07 4.74 6.23
N GLU A 21 -14.04 4.40 5.48
CA GLU A 21 -13.00 3.46 5.87
C GLU A 21 -11.65 4.20 5.92
N ALA A 22 -10.80 3.85 6.89
CA ALA A 22 -9.40 4.28 6.90
C ALA A 22 -8.51 3.10 7.29
N GLY A 23 -7.48 2.82 6.49
CA GLY A 23 -6.59 1.69 6.71
C GLY A 23 -5.57 1.50 5.59
N GLU A 24 -4.49 0.76 5.86
CA GLU A 24 -3.48 0.45 4.83
C GLU A 24 -3.99 -0.51 3.75
N TYR A 25 -4.96 -1.38 4.07
CA TYR A 25 -5.48 -2.37 3.14
C TYR A 25 -6.96 -2.66 3.40
N PRO A 26 -7.82 -2.68 2.36
CA PRO A 26 -9.24 -2.95 2.52
C PRO A 26 -9.48 -4.46 2.70
N ASP A 27 -9.44 -4.95 3.94
CA ASP A 27 -9.70 -6.37 4.23
C ASP A 27 -11.19 -6.69 4.10
N VAL A 28 -11.54 -7.32 2.97
CA VAL A 28 -12.90 -7.72 2.60
C VAL A 28 -13.08 -9.23 2.80
N MET A 29 -13.13 -9.65 4.07
CA MET A 29 -13.19 -11.07 4.49
C MET A 29 -14.14 -11.96 3.67
N PRO A 30 -15.41 -11.58 3.39
CA PRO A 30 -16.33 -12.43 2.61
C PRO A 30 -15.95 -12.61 1.13
N TYR A 31 -15.06 -11.76 0.61
CA TYR A 31 -14.75 -11.66 -0.82
C TYR A 31 -13.31 -12.04 -1.15
N ARG A 32 -12.54 -12.58 -0.21
CA ARG A 32 -11.10 -12.91 -0.41
C ARG A 32 -10.84 -13.74 -1.66
N VAL A 33 -11.67 -14.74 -1.97
CA VAL A 33 -11.53 -15.56 -3.18
C VAL A 33 -11.64 -14.73 -4.46
N CYS A 34 -12.53 -13.73 -4.49
CA CYS A 34 -12.64 -12.83 -5.63
C CYS A 34 -11.39 -11.96 -5.77
N VAL A 35 -10.90 -11.39 -4.66
CA VAL A 35 -9.73 -10.52 -4.69
C VAL A 35 -8.47 -11.27 -5.11
N VAL A 36 -8.30 -12.52 -4.65
CA VAL A 36 -7.21 -13.40 -5.09
C VAL A 36 -7.24 -13.64 -6.60
N LYS A 37 -8.43 -13.77 -7.19
CA LYS A 37 -8.59 -13.91 -8.65
C LYS A 37 -8.32 -12.62 -9.42
N ASN A 38 -8.26 -11.47 -8.74
CA ASN A 38 -7.98 -10.15 -9.32
C ASN A 38 -8.80 -9.89 -10.60
N LEU A 39 -10.12 -9.98 -10.48
CA LEU A 39 -11.05 -9.92 -11.60
C LEU A 39 -11.22 -8.49 -12.14
N ASP A 40 -11.38 -8.35 -13.46
CA ASP A 40 -11.76 -7.08 -14.12
C ASP A 40 -13.28 -6.81 -14.05
N ALA A 41 -13.93 -7.28 -12.99
CA ALA A 41 -15.37 -7.15 -12.78
C ALA A 41 -15.71 -7.13 -11.28
N PRO A 42 -16.87 -6.58 -10.88
CA PRO A 42 -17.29 -6.54 -9.49
C PRO A 42 -17.38 -7.94 -8.87
N CYS A 43 -16.89 -8.09 -7.63
CA CYS A 43 -17.01 -9.34 -6.88
C CYS A 43 -18.45 -9.77 -6.63
N ASN A 44 -19.36 -8.80 -6.61
CA ASN A 44 -20.80 -8.99 -6.49
C ASN A 44 -21.51 -7.87 -7.25
N LYS A 45 -22.45 -8.22 -8.13
CA LYS A 45 -23.21 -7.23 -8.91
C LYS A 45 -23.95 -6.21 -8.04
N LYS A 46 -24.32 -6.57 -6.81
CA LYS A 46 -24.95 -5.65 -5.85
C LYS A 46 -24.04 -4.47 -5.46
N LEU A 47 -22.72 -4.61 -5.60
CA LEU A 47 -21.76 -3.53 -5.32
C LEU A 47 -21.88 -2.36 -6.31
N LEU A 48 -22.45 -2.57 -7.50
CA LEU A 48 -22.69 -1.50 -8.47
C LEU A 48 -23.74 -0.50 -8.00
N THR A 49 -24.64 -0.93 -7.12
CA THR A 49 -25.75 -0.13 -6.57
C THR A 49 -25.64 0.02 -5.06
N ALA A 50 -24.57 -0.48 -4.44
CA ALA A 50 -24.34 -0.36 -3.01
C ALA A 50 -23.94 1.08 -2.66
N ALA A 51 -24.15 1.45 -1.40
CA ALA A 51 -23.71 2.76 -0.91
C ALA A 51 -22.18 2.93 -1.13
N PRO A 52 -21.74 4.12 -1.55
CA PRO A 52 -20.33 4.41 -1.72
C PRO A 52 -19.62 4.40 -0.36
N VAL A 53 -18.42 3.83 -0.33
CA VAL A 53 -17.50 3.83 0.81
C VAL A 53 -16.33 4.74 0.45
N LEU A 54 -16.15 5.80 1.24
CA LEU A 54 -15.01 6.70 1.13
C LEU A 54 -13.81 6.05 1.84
N ALA A 55 -12.85 5.53 1.08
CA ALA A 55 -11.71 4.78 1.61
C ALA A 55 -10.45 5.65 1.66
N PHE A 56 -10.08 6.09 2.87
CA PHE A 56 -8.85 6.83 3.15
C PHE A 56 -7.68 5.86 3.34
N GLY A 57 -7.05 5.49 2.24
CA GLY A 57 -6.01 4.47 2.20
C GLY A 57 -5.97 3.78 0.84
N SER A 58 -5.48 2.55 0.81
CA SER A 58 -5.45 1.77 -0.41
C SER A 58 -6.85 1.23 -0.77
N THR A 59 -7.13 1.18 -2.07
CA THR A 59 -8.30 0.53 -2.68
C THR A 59 -7.83 -0.53 -3.66
N PHE A 60 -8.72 -1.19 -4.39
CA PHE A 60 -8.35 -2.19 -5.38
C PHE A 60 -7.99 -1.56 -6.74
N ALA A 61 -6.92 -2.05 -7.36
CA ALA A 61 -6.48 -1.58 -8.68
C ALA A 61 -7.48 -1.90 -9.80
N LYS A 62 -8.24 -2.98 -9.62
CA LYS A 62 -9.31 -3.43 -10.52
C LYS A 62 -10.69 -3.11 -9.95
N PRO A 63 -11.75 -3.02 -10.78
CA PRO A 63 -13.10 -2.61 -10.38
C PRO A 63 -13.87 -3.73 -9.63
N MET A 64 -13.19 -4.43 -8.73
CA MET A 64 -13.76 -5.50 -7.89
C MET A 64 -14.77 -4.95 -6.87
N PHE A 65 -14.54 -3.72 -6.39
CA PHE A 65 -15.38 -2.98 -5.45
C PHE A 65 -15.67 -1.58 -6.01
N PRO A 66 -16.56 -1.46 -7.01
CA PRO A 66 -16.82 -0.18 -7.69
C PRO A 66 -17.45 0.88 -6.78
N ASN A 67 -18.03 0.47 -5.64
CA ASN A 67 -18.53 1.40 -4.63
C ASN A 67 -17.45 1.87 -3.64
N MET A 68 -16.21 1.37 -3.72
CA MET A 68 -15.10 1.85 -2.90
C MET A 68 -14.38 2.97 -3.64
N ILE A 69 -14.41 4.17 -3.07
CA ILE A 69 -13.84 5.38 -3.65
C ILE A 69 -12.54 5.69 -2.90
N GLY A 70 -11.41 5.61 -3.61
CA GLY A 70 -10.10 5.96 -3.04
C GLY A 70 -10.04 7.45 -2.73
N MET A 71 -9.82 7.77 -1.45
CA MET A 71 -9.69 9.13 -0.95
C MET A 71 -8.23 9.40 -0.56
N PRO A 72 -7.73 10.63 -0.77
CA PRO A 72 -6.39 10.99 -0.32
C PRO A 72 -6.31 10.93 1.21
N MET A 73 -5.27 10.26 1.73
CA MET A 73 -5.09 10.15 3.18
C MET A 73 -4.83 11.52 3.82
N PRO A 74 -5.47 11.86 4.96
CA PRO A 74 -5.19 13.07 5.70
C PRO A 74 -3.80 12.97 6.34
N GLY A 75 -2.78 13.45 5.64
CA GLY A 75 -1.45 13.63 6.20
C GLY A 75 -1.40 14.86 7.09
N ARG A 76 -0.68 14.80 8.23
CA ARG A 76 -0.06 16.02 8.77
C ARG A 76 0.76 16.64 7.65
N ARG A 77 0.94 17.97 7.67
CA ARG A 77 1.78 18.78 6.77
C ARG A 77 3.23 18.25 6.62
N SER A 78 3.41 17.07 6.05
CA SER A 78 4.47 16.76 5.13
C SER A 78 3.84 16.91 3.74
N ALA A 79 3.16 18.02 3.42
CA ALA A 79 3.89 19.18 2.92
C ALA A 79 5.32 18.77 2.55
N HIS A 80 5.44 18.07 1.42
CA HIS A 80 6.58 18.08 0.53
C HIS A 80 7.84 18.47 1.30
N SER A 81 8.53 17.52 1.96
CA SER A 81 9.96 17.76 2.14
C SER A 81 10.47 17.84 0.71
N LEU A 82 10.51 19.07 0.20
CA LEU A 82 11.31 19.52 -0.92
C LEU A 82 12.72 19.19 -0.48
N VAL A 83 13.07 17.91 -0.55
CA VAL A 83 14.46 17.53 -0.54
C VAL A 83 14.92 18.20 -1.81
N ASN A 84 15.65 19.31 -1.67
CA ASN A 84 16.52 19.79 -2.71
C ASN A 84 17.52 18.66 -2.94
N ILE A 85 17.09 17.68 -3.72
CA ILE A 85 17.90 16.55 -4.13
C ILE A 85 18.99 17.20 -4.96
N PRO A 86 20.26 17.17 -4.52
CA PRO A 86 21.33 17.75 -5.29
C PRO A 86 21.35 17.08 -6.65
N ILE A 87 21.39 17.88 -7.72
CA ILE A 87 21.54 17.35 -9.07
C ILE A 87 22.94 16.71 -9.14
N GLN A 88 22.95 15.38 -9.12
CA GLN A 88 24.17 14.60 -9.26
C GLN A 88 24.49 14.50 -10.76
N PRO A 89 25.72 14.84 -11.19
CA PRO A 89 26.10 14.78 -12.61
C PRO A 89 26.10 13.36 -13.18
N GLN A 90 26.26 12.34 -12.32
CA GLN A 90 26.20 10.93 -12.70
C GLN A 90 25.53 10.10 -11.61
N LEU A 91 24.48 9.37 -11.97
CA LEU A 91 23.78 8.44 -11.08
C LEU A 91 24.48 7.07 -11.08
N LYS A 92 24.45 6.38 -9.93
CA LYS A 92 24.97 5.01 -9.78
C LYS A 92 24.11 4.04 -10.61
N PRO A 93 24.70 3.24 -11.52
CA PRO A 93 23.95 2.35 -12.42
C PRO A 93 23.50 1.07 -11.71
N GLN A 94 22.69 1.21 -10.66
CA GLN A 94 22.11 0.11 -9.90
C GLN A 94 20.62 0.38 -9.63
N LEU A 95 19.84 -0.68 -9.55
CA LEU A 95 18.46 -0.66 -9.05
C LEU A 95 18.46 -0.73 -7.52
N VAL A 96 18.00 0.34 -6.87
CA VAL A 96 18.00 0.44 -5.40
C VAL A 96 16.61 0.27 -4.79
N TRP A 97 16.57 -0.39 -3.64
CA TRP A 97 15.43 -0.37 -2.73
C TRP A 97 15.87 -0.53 -1.28
N ARG A 98 15.18 0.18 -0.37
CA ARG A 98 15.29 0.01 1.08
C ARG A 98 13.89 -0.08 1.65
N GLY A 99 13.63 -1.15 2.41
CA GLY A 99 12.34 -1.31 3.08
C GLY A 99 12.36 -2.36 4.18
N THR A 100 11.23 -2.55 4.82
CA THR A 100 11.10 -3.44 5.97
C THR A 100 10.59 -4.81 5.58
N ASP A 101 10.96 -5.84 6.33
CA ASP A 101 10.36 -7.17 6.21
C ASP A 101 8.94 -7.14 6.78
N PHE A 102 8.02 -6.70 5.91
CA PHE A 102 6.61 -6.52 6.20
C PHE A 102 5.78 -7.56 5.47
N ASN A 103 4.56 -7.78 5.94
CA ASN A 103 3.65 -8.69 5.23
C ASN A 103 3.29 -8.07 3.87
N PHE A 104 3.06 -8.92 2.87
CA PHE A 104 2.52 -8.52 1.58
C PHE A 104 1.05 -8.93 1.54
N ILE A 105 0.18 -8.01 1.13
CA ILE A 105 -1.26 -8.18 0.86
C ILE A 105 -1.83 -9.49 1.43
N SER A 106 -2.31 -9.45 2.67
CA SER A 106 -2.58 -10.63 3.52
C SER A 106 -3.49 -11.70 2.91
N ILE A 107 -4.33 -11.31 1.96
CA ILE A 107 -5.22 -12.20 1.23
C ILE A 107 -4.51 -13.04 0.16
N GLN A 108 -3.32 -12.63 -0.31
CA GLN A 108 -2.52 -13.33 -1.32
C GLN A 108 -1.60 -14.34 -0.64
N LYS A 109 -2.19 -15.39 -0.08
CA LYS A 109 -1.50 -16.46 0.67
C LYS A 109 -0.49 -17.30 -0.12
N ALA A 110 -0.34 -17.05 -1.43
CA ALA A 110 0.65 -17.74 -2.25
C ALA A 110 2.10 -17.40 -1.84
N HIS A 111 2.30 -16.25 -1.19
CA HIS A 111 3.60 -15.80 -0.73
C HIS A 111 3.79 -15.99 0.77
N GLU A 112 4.99 -16.39 1.17
CA GLU A 112 5.39 -16.61 2.56
C GLU A 112 6.72 -15.91 2.89
N ARG A 113 6.85 -15.51 4.15
CA ARG A 113 8.13 -15.08 4.69
C ARG A 113 8.97 -16.34 4.94
N PRO A 114 10.20 -16.44 4.40
CA PRO A 114 11.07 -17.57 4.68
C PRO A 114 11.49 -17.55 6.15
N LYS A 115 11.22 -18.64 6.87
CA LYS A 115 11.67 -18.84 8.25
C LYS A 115 12.90 -19.72 8.24
N PHE A 116 14.00 -19.28 8.80
CA PHE A 116 15.28 -19.96 8.71
C PHE A 116 15.18 -21.45 9.09
N GLU A 117 14.45 -21.77 10.17
CA GLU A 117 14.30 -23.15 10.66
C GLU A 117 13.56 -24.08 9.70
N ASN A 118 12.71 -23.55 8.83
CA ASN A 118 11.98 -24.36 7.85
C ASN A 118 12.87 -24.77 6.65
N TYR A 119 13.97 -24.03 6.42
CA TYR A 119 14.82 -24.18 5.23
C TYR A 119 16.17 -24.80 5.60
N TYR A 120 16.66 -24.54 6.80
CA TYR A 120 17.86 -25.15 7.36
C TYR A 120 17.45 -26.18 8.43
N ALA A 121 17.29 -27.44 8.02
CA ALA A 121 17.27 -28.54 8.97
C ALA A 121 18.63 -28.63 9.67
N GLN A 122 18.65 -28.90 10.98
CA GLN A 122 19.86 -28.98 11.81
C GLN A 122 20.97 -29.78 11.11
N GLY A 123 21.95 -29.06 10.56
CA GLY A 123 23.06 -29.61 9.80
C GLY A 123 24.20 -28.61 9.84
N GLU A 124 25.38 -29.08 10.23
CA GLU A 124 26.59 -28.28 10.34
C GLU A 124 26.86 -27.56 9.01
N THR A 125 27.08 -26.26 9.05
CA THR A 125 27.50 -25.48 7.88
C THR A 125 28.88 -25.98 7.46
N ASP A 126 29.01 -26.52 6.25
CA ASP A 126 30.32 -26.88 5.70
C ASP A 126 31.16 -25.61 5.51
N PRO A 127 32.23 -25.39 6.29
CA PRO A 127 33.02 -24.17 6.22
C PRO A 127 33.77 -24.01 4.89
N SER A 128 33.85 -25.08 4.08
CA SER A 128 34.48 -25.06 2.77
C SER A 128 33.58 -24.48 1.67
N VAL A 129 32.28 -24.31 1.94
CA VAL A 129 31.30 -23.74 1.02
C VAL A 129 31.13 -22.25 1.27
N ASP A 130 31.06 -21.44 0.21
CA ASP A 130 30.66 -20.04 0.32
C ASP A 130 29.23 -19.96 0.85
N GLN A 131 29.10 -19.57 2.13
CA GLN A 131 27.81 -19.50 2.83
C GLN A 131 26.84 -18.51 2.17
N HIS A 132 27.34 -17.45 1.55
CA HIS A 132 26.52 -16.49 0.83
C HIS A 132 25.89 -17.13 -0.40
N GLU A 133 26.67 -17.88 -1.18
CA GLU A 133 26.14 -18.62 -2.33
C GLU A 133 25.15 -19.73 -1.88
N ALA A 134 25.48 -20.47 -0.82
CA ALA A 134 24.63 -21.53 -0.29
C ALA A 134 23.27 -21.01 0.20
N ALA A 135 23.25 -19.95 1.02
CA ALA A 135 22.02 -19.36 1.53
C ALA A 135 21.17 -18.73 0.43
N THR A 136 21.82 -18.10 -0.55
CA THR A 136 21.14 -17.54 -1.73
C THR A 136 20.51 -18.65 -2.57
N ALA A 137 21.24 -19.73 -2.84
CA ALA A 137 20.73 -20.87 -3.60
C ALA A 137 19.53 -21.53 -2.89
N MET A 138 19.57 -21.66 -1.56
CA MET A 138 18.47 -22.19 -0.77
C MET A 138 17.18 -21.36 -0.94
N LEU A 139 17.27 -20.04 -0.77
CA LEU A 139 16.11 -19.16 -0.98
C LEU A 139 15.64 -19.16 -2.43
N LYS A 140 16.58 -19.22 -3.39
CA LYS A 140 16.28 -19.23 -4.83
C LYS A 140 15.47 -20.45 -5.25
N GLN A 141 15.70 -21.63 -4.66
CA GLN A 141 14.89 -22.83 -4.92
C GLN A 141 13.40 -22.63 -4.63
N HIS A 142 13.08 -21.69 -3.73
CA HIS A 142 11.71 -21.38 -3.31
C HIS A 142 11.25 -19.99 -3.77
N PHE A 143 11.94 -19.38 -4.74
CA PHE A 143 11.76 -17.97 -5.13
C PHE A 143 10.30 -17.56 -5.39
N SER A 144 9.52 -18.40 -6.08
CA SER A 144 8.12 -18.12 -6.42
C SER A 144 7.17 -18.10 -5.21
N LYS A 145 7.58 -18.67 -4.07
CA LYS A 145 6.83 -18.65 -2.82
C LYS A 145 7.23 -17.49 -1.91
N LEU A 146 8.35 -16.82 -2.17
CA LEU A 146 8.83 -15.76 -1.30
C LEU A 146 7.97 -14.51 -1.44
N LEU A 147 7.83 -13.73 -0.36
CA LEU A 147 7.29 -12.37 -0.46
C LEU A 147 8.09 -11.52 -1.46
N PRO A 148 7.47 -10.58 -2.20
CA PRO A 148 8.17 -9.77 -3.20
C PRO A 148 9.42 -9.04 -2.68
N ARG A 149 9.40 -8.58 -1.42
CA ARG A 149 10.57 -7.94 -0.79
C ARG A 149 11.74 -8.92 -0.57
N TRP A 150 11.43 -10.18 -0.30
CA TRP A 150 12.41 -11.25 -0.20
C TRP A 150 12.91 -11.69 -1.59
N GLN A 151 12.03 -11.74 -2.59
CA GLN A 151 12.44 -11.94 -3.99
C GLN A 151 13.46 -10.88 -4.42
N GLY A 152 13.21 -9.59 -4.12
CA GLY A 152 14.17 -8.52 -4.38
C GLY A 152 15.51 -8.71 -3.67
N ALA A 153 15.51 -9.15 -2.40
CA ALA A 153 16.74 -9.44 -1.67
C ALA A 153 17.51 -10.64 -2.26
N VAL A 154 16.82 -11.68 -2.72
CA VAL A 154 17.44 -12.84 -3.39
C VAL A 154 18.04 -12.45 -4.73
N LEU A 155 17.32 -11.68 -5.56
CA LEU A 155 17.87 -11.16 -6.82
C LEU A 155 19.10 -10.28 -6.59
N THR A 156 19.11 -9.49 -5.51
CA THR A 156 20.28 -8.71 -5.10
C THR A 156 21.47 -9.61 -4.76
N ALA A 157 21.23 -10.68 -4.00
CA ALA A 157 22.28 -11.64 -3.66
C ALA A 157 22.88 -12.33 -4.91
N GLU A 158 22.03 -12.77 -5.85
CA GLU A 158 22.49 -13.31 -7.14
C GLU A 158 23.32 -12.28 -7.92
N SER A 159 22.86 -11.02 -7.95
CA SER A 159 23.60 -9.94 -8.60
C SER A 159 24.95 -9.64 -7.94
N GLU A 160 25.09 -9.82 -6.63
CA GLU A 160 26.35 -9.65 -5.90
C GLU A 160 27.31 -10.81 -6.15
N ILE A 161 26.81 -12.04 -6.21
CA ILE A 161 27.60 -13.23 -6.57
C ILE A 161 28.19 -13.06 -7.97
N GLU A 162 27.37 -12.67 -8.95
CA GLU A 162 27.84 -12.44 -10.32
C GLU A 162 28.90 -11.34 -10.38
N ALA A 163 28.62 -10.19 -9.73
CA ALA A 163 29.55 -9.07 -9.66
C ALA A 163 30.92 -9.43 -9.06
N ARG A 164 30.96 -10.31 -8.04
CA ARG A 164 32.23 -10.83 -7.49
C ARG A 164 33.00 -11.66 -8.50
N ARG A 165 32.31 -12.47 -9.31
CA ARG A 165 32.93 -13.35 -10.31
C ARG A 165 33.46 -12.58 -11.53
N THR A 166 32.75 -11.52 -11.94
CA THR A 166 33.10 -10.72 -13.12
C THR A 166 33.89 -9.45 -12.78
N ASN A 167 34.10 -9.16 -11.51
CA ASN A 167 34.72 -7.92 -11.02
C ASN A 167 33.99 -6.66 -11.52
N THR A 168 32.66 -6.67 -11.48
CA THR A 168 31.80 -5.54 -11.86
C THR A 168 31.01 -5.01 -10.67
N LEU A 169 30.27 -3.92 -10.85
CA LEU A 169 29.29 -3.46 -9.88
C LEU A 169 28.03 -4.37 -9.94
N PRO A 170 27.41 -4.76 -8.82
CA PRO A 170 26.12 -5.45 -8.83
C PRO A 170 25.05 -4.58 -9.51
N LYS A 171 24.23 -5.15 -10.40
CA LYS A 171 23.11 -4.43 -11.04
C LYS A 171 22.02 -4.06 -10.02
N LEU A 172 21.88 -4.83 -8.95
CA LEU A 172 20.79 -4.71 -7.97
C LEU A 172 21.33 -4.38 -6.57
N ASN A 173 20.56 -3.59 -5.82
CA ASN A 173 20.80 -3.23 -4.43
C ASN A 173 19.46 -3.05 -3.68
N MET A 174 18.68 -4.12 -3.59
CA MET A 174 17.39 -4.16 -2.89
C MET A 174 17.56 -4.89 -1.55
N LYS A 175 17.70 -4.14 -0.46
CA LYS A 175 18.05 -4.71 0.86
C LYS A 175 17.18 -4.21 1.99
N PHE A 176 17.07 -5.03 3.03
CA PHE A 176 16.48 -4.64 4.30
C PHE A 176 17.51 -3.84 5.10
N PRO A 177 17.21 -2.61 5.55
CA PRO A 177 18.14 -1.89 6.40
C PRO A 177 18.43 -2.65 7.70
N ILE A 178 19.59 -2.38 8.33
CA ILE A 178 19.94 -2.95 9.63
C ILE A 178 18.77 -2.84 10.63
N GLY A 179 18.40 -3.99 11.21
CA GLY A 179 17.29 -4.15 12.15
C GLY A 179 15.89 -4.22 11.52
N LYS A 180 15.78 -4.32 10.19
CA LYS A 180 14.49 -4.38 9.47
C LYS A 180 14.20 -5.73 8.81
N LEU A 181 15.16 -6.65 8.80
CA LEU A 181 14.95 -8.07 8.53
C LEU A 181 14.44 -8.73 9.80
N LYS A 182 13.29 -9.44 9.76
CA LYS A 182 12.71 -10.01 11.00
C LYS A 182 13.43 -11.27 11.46
N ASP A 183 13.83 -12.12 10.53
CA ASP A 183 14.55 -13.35 10.82
C ASP A 183 16.04 -13.16 10.52
N ALA A 184 16.78 -12.68 11.53
CA ALA A 184 18.20 -12.35 11.41
C ALA A 184 19.10 -13.57 11.17
N LYS A 185 18.61 -14.79 11.44
CA LYS A 185 19.37 -16.03 11.25
C LYS A 185 19.76 -16.25 9.80
N TRP A 186 18.97 -15.76 8.84
CA TRP A 186 19.35 -15.73 7.44
C TRP A 186 20.66 -14.96 7.20
N ALA A 187 20.81 -13.79 7.83
CA ALA A 187 22.03 -13.00 7.70
C ALA A 187 23.20 -13.65 8.44
N GLU A 188 22.97 -14.25 9.61
CA GLU A 188 23.97 -15.04 10.34
C GLU A 188 24.47 -16.23 9.52
N ALA A 189 23.60 -16.86 8.72
CA ALA A 189 23.93 -17.92 7.78
C ALA A 189 24.52 -17.44 6.44
N GLY A 190 24.83 -16.15 6.31
CA GLY A 190 25.53 -15.60 5.15
C GLY A 190 24.65 -15.00 4.06
N PHE A 191 23.32 -15.01 4.18
CA PHE A 191 22.44 -14.36 3.20
C PHE A 191 22.62 -12.82 3.24
N PRO A 192 23.00 -12.16 2.13
CA PRO A 192 23.33 -10.73 2.10
C PRO A 192 22.10 -9.80 2.05
N GLY A 193 20.97 -10.20 2.65
CA GLY A 193 19.71 -9.46 2.59
C GLY A 193 19.71 -8.15 3.39
N ILE A 194 20.72 -7.93 4.26
CA ILE A 194 20.85 -6.72 5.07
C ILE A 194 21.74 -5.69 4.36
N GLY A 195 21.26 -4.45 4.29
CA GLY A 195 21.99 -3.31 3.74
C GLY A 195 22.07 -2.13 4.70
N GLU A 196 22.86 -1.14 4.31
CA GLU A 196 22.95 0.17 4.93
C GLU A 196 21.61 0.89 4.93
N ARG A 197 21.40 1.75 5.93
CA ARG A 197 20.32 2.73 5.90
C ARG A 197 20.67 3.78 4.85
N MET A 198 19.66 4.19 4.08
CA MET A 198 19.79 5.29 3.15
C MET A 198 18.69 6.31 3.43
N ASP A 199 19.05 7.59 3.45
CA ASP A 199 18.08 8.67 3.38
C ASP A 199 17.63 8.94 1.92
N LYS A 200 16.72 9.90 1.73
CA LYS A 200 16.19 10.25 0.40
C LYS A 200 17.26 10.82 -0.52
N SER A 201 18.24 11.57 0.01
CA SER A 201 19.33 12.15 -0.77
C SER A 201 20.27 11.06 -1.28
N GLU A 202 20.60 10.10 -0.42
CA GLU A 202 21.43 8.94 -0.78
C GLU A 202 20.72 8.05 -1.81
N LEU A 203 19.42 7.77 -1.61
CA LEU A 203 18.62 7.03 -2.59
C LEU A 203 18.60 7.73 -3.95
N ALA A 204 18.45 9.05 -3.98
CA ALA A 204 18.40 9.82 -5.22
C ALA A 204 19.70 9.81 -6.04
N THR A 205 20.79 9.25 -5.50
CA THR A 205 22.04 9.04 -6.24
C THR A 205 22.02 7.82 -7.18
N TYR A 206 20.95 7.03 -7.18
CA TYR A 206 20.82 5.82 -8.00
C TYR A 206 20.04 6.06 -9.29
N LYS A 207 20.46 5.38 -10.37
CA LYS A 207 19.88 5.51 -11.71
C LYS A 207 18.50 4.86 -11.79
N TYR A 208 18.27 3.81 -10.99
CA TYR A 208 17.01 3.09 -10.97
C TYR A 208 16.52 2.87 -9.56
N HIS A 209 15.21 2.99 -9.39
CA HIS A 209 14.51 2.74 -8.15
C HIS A 209 13.46 1.66 -8.39
N ILE A 210 13.17 0.85 -7.38
CA ILE A 210 11.97 0.02 -7.38
C ILE A 210 11.13 0.32 -6.14
N ASP A 211 9.82 0.33 -6.28
CA ASP A 211 8.91 0.42 -5.14
C ASP A 211 8.23 -0.93 -4.89
N ILE A 212 8.76 -1.73 -3.95
CA ILE A 212 8.23 -3.08 -3.69
C ILE A 212 7.10 -3.01 -2.65
N GLY A 213 5.93 -3.53 -3.04
CA GLY A 213 4.71 -3.49 -2.25
C GLY A 213 4.79 -4.18 -0.89
N GLY A 214 3.91 -3.78 0.03
CA GLY A 214 3.71 -4.33 1.37
C GLY A 214 2.25 -4.69 1.65
N GLY A 215 1.76 -4.39 2.86
CA GLY A 215 0.41 -4.78 3.30
C GLY A 215 -0.70 -4.18 2.43
N GLY A 216 -0.55 -2.92 2.03
CA GLY A 216 -1.45 -2.17 1.13
C GLY A 216 -1.00 -2.09 -0.33
N GLY A 217 0.00 -2.88 -0.74
CA GLY A 217 0.70 -2.63 -2.00
C GLY A 217 1.79 -1.55 -1.86
N THR A 218 2.00 -0.73 -2.89
CA THR A 218 2.93 0.42 -2.85
C THR A 218 2.24 1.64 -2.26
N THR A 219 2.89 2.33 -1.32
CA THR A 219 2.29 3.50 -0.66
C THR A 219 2.46 4.75 -1.52
N TRP A 220 1.47 5.64 -1.50
CA TRP A 220 1.49 6.91 -2.23
C TRP A 220 2.75 7.73 -1.89
N THR A 221 3.16 7.77 -0.62
CA THR A 221 4.37 8.48 -0.19
C THR A 221 5.62 7.88 -0.82
N GLY A 222 5.76 6.55 -0.76
CA GLY A 222 6.92 5.83 -1.27
C GLY A 222 7.04 5.91 -2.79
N THR A 223 5.92 5.89 -3.49
CA THR A 223 5.84 6.05 -4.95
C THR A 223 6.13 7.49 -5.36
N MET A 224 5.48 8.49 -4.76
CA MET A 224 5.70 9.91 -5.07
C MET A 224 7.13 10.36 -4.78
N ASP A 225 7.73 9.88 -3.67
CA ASP A 225 9.14 10.19 -3.35
C ASP A 225 10.08 9.69 -4.46
N LYS A 226 9.87 8.48 -4.98
CA LYS A 226 10.72 7.91 -6.03
C LYS A 226 10.47 8.54 -7.40
N LEU A 227 9.24 8.89 -7.73
CA LEU A 227 8.91 9.61 -8.98
C LEU A 227 9.52 11.02 -9.03
N LYS A 228 9.84 11.61 -7.87
CA LYS A 228 10.56 12.89 -7.76
C LYS A 228 12.08 12.76 -7.86
N MET A 229 12.62 11.55 -7.71
CA MET A 229 14.06 11.33 -7.78
C MET A 229 14.52 11.36 -9.24
N PRO A 230 15.79 11.73 -9.52
CA PRO A 230 16.32 11.78 -10.88
C PRO A 230 16.34 10.40 -11.60
N GLY A 231 16.36 9.30 -10.84
CA GLY A 231 16.38 7.95 -11.37
C GLY A 231 15.02 7.46 -11.85
N LEU A 232 15.04 6.46 -12.74
CA LEU A 232 13.83 5.84 -13.28
C LEU A 232 13.17 4.91 -12.25
N LEU A 233 11.86 5.07 -12.05
CA LEU A 233 11.07 4.17 -11.20
C LEU A 233 10.62 2.92 -11.97
N PHE A 234 10.94 1.76 -11.40
CA PHE A 234 10.31 0.48 -11.65
C PHE A 234 9.18 0.28 -10.62
N HIS A 235 7.94 0.26 -11.08
CA HIS A 235 6.78 0.22 -10.18
C HIS A 235 6.22 -1.19 -10.10
N HIS A 236 6.29 -1.80 -8.91
CA HIS A 236 5.79 -3.14 -8.64
C HIS A 236 4.26 -3.17 -8.72
N LYS A 237 3.72 -3.98 -9.62
CA LYS A 237 2.27 -4.18 -9.74
C LYS A 237 1.74 -4.82 -8.48
N THR A 238 0.63 -4.30 -7.99
CA THR A 238 -0.08 -4.89 -6.85
C THR A 238 -1.59 -4.84 -7.10
N VAL A 239 -2.35 -5.68 -6.38
CA VAL A 239 -3.82 -5.66 -6.47
C VAL A 239 -4.43 -4.46 -5.76
N ALA A 240 -3.65 -3.76 -4.95
CA ALA A 240 -4.03 -2.56 -4.23
C ALA A 240 -3.41 -1.31 -4.87
N LYS A 241 -4.08 -0.18 -4.71
CA LYS A 241 -3.62 1.13 -5.16
C LYS A 241 -4.08 2.23 -4.21
N ASP A 242 -3.23 3.22 -4.02
CA ASP A 242 -3.62 4.54 -3.49
C ASP A 242 -4.08 5.48 -4.61
N TYR A 243 -4.76 6.58 -4.24
CA TYR A 243 -5.35 7.56 -5.15
C TYR A 243 -4.40 8.06 -6.27
N ILE A 244 -3.12 8.30 -5.95
CA ILE A 244 -2.15 8.85 -6.89
C ILE A 244 -1.82 7.92 -8.06
N HIS A 245 -2.05 6.60 -7.90
CA HIS A 245 -1.76 5.65 -8.96
C HIS A 245 -2.66 5.83 -10.19
N ASP A 246 -3.81 6.50 -10.03
CA ASP A 246 -4.72 6.79 -11.14
C ASP A 246 -4.23 7.95 -12.03
N ASP A 247 -3.28 8.75 -11.55
CA ASP A 247 -2.74 9.89 -12.30
C ASP A 247 -1.38 9.61 -12.96
N ILE A 248 -0.75 8.47 -12.61
CA ILE A 248 0.51 8.03 -13.22
C ILE A 248 0.26 6.92 -14.24
N GLN A 249 1.15 6.79 -15.23
CA GLN A 249 0.93 5.93 -16.39
C GLN A 249 2.18 5.08 -16.66
N PRO A 250 2.02 3.77 -16.93
CA PRO A 250 3.12 2.91 -17.28
C PRO A 250 3.76 3.39 -18.59
N TRP A 251 5.08 3.31 -18.67
CA TRP A 251 5.93 3.77 -19.78
C TRP A 251 5.89 5.27 -20.08
N VAL A 252 5.16 6.06 -19.27
CA VAL A 252 5.20 7.53 -19.31
C VAL A 252 5.88 8.08 -18.07
N HIS A 253 5.52 7.56 -16.89
CA HIS A 253 6.05 8.00 -15.60
C HIS A 253 6.89 6.93 -14.89
N TYR A 254 6.76 5.67 -15.27
CA TYR A 254 7.50 4.56 -14.65
C TYR A 254 7.51 3.33 -15.56
N VAL A 255 8.40 2.38 -15.28
CA VAL A 255 8.39 1.06 -15.90
C VAL A 255 7.60 0.10 -15.00
N PRO A 256 6.46 -0.49 -15.43
CA PRO A 256 5.71 -1.42 -14.60
C PRO A 256 6.52 -2.72 -14.41
N VAL A 257 6.42 -3.41 -13.27
CA VAL A 257 7.06 -4.72 -12.99
C VAL A 257 6.02 -5.69 -12.44
N GLU A 258 6.05 -6.96 -12.82
CA GLU A 258 5.10 -7.96 -12.33
C GLU A 258 5.18 -8.16 -10.80
N ALA A 259 4.08 -8.62 -10.21
CA ALA A 259 3.93 -8.77 -8.77
C ALA A 259 4.87 -9.81 -8.14
N ASP A 260 5.50 -10.66 -8.95
CA ASP A 260 6.46 -11.69 -8.55
C ASP A 260 7.90 -11.37 -9.00
N LEU A 261 8.13 -10.15 -9.51
CA LEU A 261 9.41 -9.65 -10.03
C LEU A 261 10.02 -10.49 -11.17
N SER A 262 9.23 -11.36 -11.81
CA SER A 262 9.72 -12.29 -12.86
C SER A 262 10.29 -11.57 -14.09
N ASP A 263 9.80 -10.38 -14.40
CA ASP A 263 10.19 -9.54 -15.54
C ASP A 263 11.16 -8.41 -15.17
N LEU A 264 11.60 -8.34 -13.91
CA LEU A 264 12.43 -7.22 -13.43
C LEU A 264 13.78 -7.14 -14.16
N MET A 265 14.45 -8.27 -14.34
CA MET A 265 15.77 -8.30 -14.97
C MET A 265 15.71 -7.93 -16.46
N GLU A 266 14.70 -8.44 -17.18
CA GLU A 266 14.44 -8.09 -18.58
C GLU A 266 14.22 -6.57 -18.74
N LYS A 267 13.40 -5.99 -17.86
CA LYS A 267 13.09 -4.55 -17.90
C LYS A 267 14.28 -3.68 -17.51
N LEU A 268 15.14 -4.17 -16.61
CA LEU A 268 16.38 -3.48 -16.27
C LEU A 268 17.37 -3.48 -17.44
N GLU A 269 17.45 -4.60 -18.18
CA GLU A 269 18.25 -4.69 -19.41
C GLU A 269 17.71 -3.81 -20.53
N TRP A 270 16.38 -3.71 -20.66
CA TRP A 270 15.75 -2.72 -21.53
C TRP A 270 16.19 -1.30 -21.18
N ALA A 271 16.12 -0.91 -19.91
CA ALA A 271 16.49 0.44 -19.47
C ALA A 271 17.98 0.76 -19.68
N GLU A 272 18.86 -0.24 -19.57
CA GLU A 272 20.28 -0.08 -19.88
C GLU A 272 20.57 0.05 -21.38
N SER A 273 19.81 -0.61 -22.24
CA SER A 273 19.95 -0.53 -23.69
C SER A 273 19.25 0.68 -24.32
N HIS A 274 18.27 1.27 -23.63
CA HIS A 274 17.43 2.40 -24.07
C HIS A 274 17.55 3.58 -23.11
N GLN A 275 18.78 4.06 -22.88
CA GLN A 275 19.04 5.05 -21.82
C GLN A 275 18.36 6.41 -22.08
N ALA A 276 18.13 6.78 -23.34
CA ALA A 276 17.47 8.04 -23.68
C ALA A 276 15.97 7.98 -23.32
N GLU A 277 15.31 6.89 -23.68
CA GLU A 277 13.91 6.62 -23.37
C GLU A 277 13.70 6.43 -21.86
N ALA A 278 14.59 5.68 -21.20
CA ALA A 278 14.58 5.52 -19.75
C ALA A 278 14.70 6.86 -19.01
N ARG A 279 15.56 7.75 -19.51
CA ARG A 279 15.72 9.11 -18.99
C ARG A 279 14.48 9.96 -19.22
N GLU A 280 13.88 9.88 -20.40
CA GLU A 280 12.65 10.62 -20.71
C GLU A 280 11.49 10.25 -19.77
N ILE A 281 11.33 8.96 -19.46
CA ILE A 281 10.32 8.48 -18.50
C ILE A 281 10.58 9.05 -17.10
N ALA A 282 11.83 9.03 -16.62
CA ALA A 282 12.20 9.58 -15.32
C ALA A 282 11.97 11.11 -15.25
N GLU A 283 12.31 11.82 -16.32
CA GLU A 283 12.09 13.28 -16.40
C GLU A 283 10.60 13.64 -16.49
N ASN A 284 9.79 12.85 -17.20
CA ASN A 284 8.32 12.99 -17.23
C ASN A 284 7.73 12.84 -15.83
N ALA A 285 8.15 11.81 -15.10
CA ALA A 285 7.74 11.58 -13.71
C ALA A 285 8.08 12.76 -12.81
N THR A 286 9.33 13.23 -12.89
CA THR A 286 9.82 14.35 -12.07
C THR A 286 9.04 15.63 -12.38
N ARG A 287 8.83 15.94 -13.68
CA ARG A 287 8.02 17.10 -14.10
C ARG A 287 6.60 17.01 -13.56
N PHE A 288 5.97 15.85 -13.68
CA PHE A 288 4.61 15.63 -13.19
C PHE A 288 4.53 15.84 -11.67
N MET A 289 5.43 15.22 -10.91
CA MET A 289 5.47 15.36 -9.45
C MET A 289 5.79 16.79 -8.97
N ASN A 290 6.59 17.53 -9.73
CA ASN A 290 6.86 18.95 -9.45
C ASN A 290 5.60 19.79 -9.69
N LYS A 291 4.90 19.60 -10.81
CA LYS A 291 3.60 20.25 -11.06
C LYS A 291 2.62 19.99 -9.91
N LEU A 292 2.51 18.74 -9.46
CA LEU A 292 1.62 18.36 -8.36
C LEU A 292 2.02 18.94 -6.99
N SER A 293 3.25 19.44 -6.87
CA SER A 293 3.74 20.09 -5.65
C SER A 293 3.48 21.60 -5.64
N GLU A 294 3.14 22.20 -6.78
CA GLU A 294 2.71 23.60 -6.87
C GLU A 294 1.26 23.76 -6.40
N PRO A 295 0.86 24.95 -5.89
CA PRO A 295 -0.50 25.20 -5.41
C PRO A 295 -1.58 24.83 -6.43
N GLU A 296 -1.39 25.19 -7.70
CA GLU A 296 -2.37 24.94 -8.77
C GLU A 296 -2.49 23.44 -9.09
N GLY A 297 -1.38 22.70 -9.10
CA GLY A 297 -1.38 21.26 -9.32
C GLY A 297 -1.96 20.48 -8.14
N PHE A 298 -1.70 20.95 -6.91
CA PHE A 298 -2.31 20.40 -5.71
C PHE A 298 -3.83 20.64 -5.68
N GLU A 299 -4.29 21.85 -6.05
CA GLU A 299 -5.71 22.17 -6.15
C GLU A 299 -6.42 21.26 -7.15
N GLU A 300 -5.84 21.04 -8.33
CA GLU A 300 -6.38 20.13 -9.35
C GLU A 300 -6.59 18.71 -8.80
N LEU A 301 -5.57 18.15 -8.13
CA LEU A 301 -5.67 16.84 -7.45
C LEU A 301 -6.73 16.83 -6.35
N PHE A 302 -6.75 17.87 -5.52
CA PHE A 302 -7.68 17.97 -4.40
C PHE A 302 -9.13 18.02 -4.89
N VAL A 303 -9.40 18.81 -5.94
CA VAL A 303 -10.71 18.87 -6.57
C VAL A 303 -11.07 17.52 -7.17
N GLN A 304 -10.14 16.87 -7.88
CA GLN A 304 -10.36 15.60 -8.55
C GLN A 304 -10.65 14.45 -7.58
N HIS A 305 -9.83 14.30 -6.55
CA HIS A 305 -9.82 13.12 -5.67
C HIS A 305 -10.56 13.32 -4.35
N MET A 306 -10.81 14.55 -3.93
CA MET A 306 -11.57 14.83 -2.70
C MET A 306 -12.93 15.46 -2.98
N ILE A 307 -12.96 16.60 -3.68
CA ILE A 307 -14.21 17.37 -3.84
C ILE A 307 -15.20 16.67 -4.77
N LYS A 308 -14.80 16.31 -5.99
CA LYS A 308 -15.71 15.68 -6.97
C LYS A 308 -16.34 14.39 -6.44
N PRO A 309 -15.59 13.45 -5.82
CA PRO A 309 -16.21 12.24 -5.28
C PRO A 309 -17.16 12.55 -4.12
N LEU A 310 -16.77 13.45 -3.21
CA LEU A 310 -17.63 13.84 -2.10
C LEU A 310 -18.94 14.50 -2.58
N VAL A 311 -18.86 15.42 -3.55
CA VAL A 311 -20.04 16.06 -4.15
C VAL A 311 -20.94 15.01 -4.79
N LYS A 312 -20.39 14.08 -5.58
CA LYS A 312 -21.18 12.98 -6.18
C LYS A 312 -21.90 12.14 -5.12
N VAL A 313 -21.24 11.82 -4.02
CA VAL A 313 -21.88 11.06 -2.91
C VAL A 313 -22.99 11.89 -2.25
N ILE A 314 -22.76 13.18 -2.00
CA ILE A 314 -23.75 14.09 -1.43
C ILE A 314 -24.94 14.30 -2.39
N GLU A 315 -24.72 14.39 -3.70
CA GLU A 315 -25.77 14.56 -4.71
C GLU A 315 -26.59 13.29 -4.93
N ALA A 316 -25.94 12.12 -4.88
CA ALA A 316 -26.61 10.82 -4.97
C ALA A 316 -27.35 10.43 -3.68
N TYR A 317 -27.11 11.13 -2.57
CA TYR A 317 -27.73 10.86 -1.29
C TYR A 317 -29.26 10.93 -1.38
N GLN A 318 -29.90 9.82 -1.02
CA GLN A 318 -31.35 9.72 -0.86
C GLN A 318 -31.69 9.82 0.63
N PRO A 319 -32.44 10.85 1.05
CA PRO A 319 -32.94 11.02 2.41
C PRO A 319 -33.49 9.74 3.04
N MET A 320 -32.86 9.24 4.10
CA MET A 320 -33.52 8.25 4.95
C MET A 320 -34.39 8.96 5.98
N ASN A 321 -35.67 8.59 6.06
CA ASN A 321 -36.60 9.19 7.01
C ASN A 321 -36.53 8.49 8.37
N LEU A 322 -35.34 8.55 9.01
CA LEU A 322 -35.04 7.89 10.28
C LEU A 322 -35.36 8.84 11.45
N ARG A 323 -36.65 9.13 11.64
CA ARG A 323 -37.11 10.13 12.63
C ARG A 323 -37.23 9.61 14.06
N ASN A 324 -36.96 8.32 14.30
CA ASN A 324 -37.04 7.73 15.63
C ASN A 324 -36.13 6.50 15.78
N ASP A 325 -35.90 6.12 17.03
CA ASP A 325 -35.01 5.01 17.42
C ASP A 325 -35.42 3.68 16.79
N VAL A 326 -36.72 3.49 16.51
CA VAL A 326 -37.24 2.28 15.84
C VAL A 326 -36.84 2.24 14.38
N ALA A 327 -36.90 3.37 13.67
CA ALA A 327 -36.46 3.49 12.29
C ALA A 327 -34.94 3.29 12.20
N TRP A 328 -34.17 3.90 13.11
CA TRP A 328 -32.73 3.68 13.23
C TRP A 328 -32.37 2.23 13.53
N SER A 329 -32.99 1.62 14.54
CA SER A 329 -32.77 0.22 14.91
C SER A 329 -33.07 -0.73 13.75
N ARG A 330 -34.15 -0.47 13.00
CA ARG A 330 -34.55 -1.29 11.85
C ARG A 330 -33.58 -1.09 10.65
N ALA A 331 -33.10 0.13 10.42
CA ALA A 331 -32.09 0.42 9.41
C ALA A 331 -30.73 -0.21 9.77
N PHE A 332 -30.29 -0.07 11.02
CA PHE A 332 -29.07 -0.71 11.52
C PHE A 332 -29.15 -2.24 11.46
N GLN A 333 -30.26 -2.84 11.89
CA GLN A 333 -30.51 -4.27 11.74
C GLN A 333 -30.40 -4.72 10.28
N SER A 334 -30.95 -3.94 9.34
CA SER A 334 -30.86 -4.25 7.91
C SER A 334 -29.43 -4.16 7.34
N LEU A 335 -28.55 -3.42 8.00
CA LEU A 335 -27.13 -3.25 7.63
C LEU A 335 -26.19 -4.19 8.38
N GLY A 336 -26.70 -5.12 9.19
CA GLY A 336 -25.90 -6.10 9.94
C GLY A 336 -26.06 -6.05 11.46
N GLY A 337 -26.88 -5.12 11.98
CA GLY A 337 -27.33 -5.06 13.38
C GLY A 337 -26.20 -5.25 14.38
N ASP A 338 -26.28 -6.34 15.14
CA ASP A 338 -25.40 -6.75 16.23
C ASP A 338 -23.93 -6.97 15.81
N GLN A 339 -23.62 -6.94 14.51
CA GLN A 339 -22.24 -7.04 13.99
C GLN A 339 -21.45 -5.73 14.07
N TRP A 340 -22.12 -4.60 14.33
CA TRP A 340 -21.48 -3.29 14.46
C TRP A 340 -21.26 -2.96 15.93
N THR A 341 -20.03 -2.63 16.30
CA THR A 341 -19.69 -2.16 17.66
C THR A 341 -19.57 -0.64 17.62
N PRO A 342 -20.44 0.11 18.33
CA PRO A 342 -20.32 1.56 18.39
C PRO A 342 -19.05 1.93 19.16
N LEU A 343 -18.23 2.81 18.56
CA LEU A 343 -16.91 3.15 19.09
C LEU A 343 -16.88 4.50 19.81
N ILE A 344 -17.57 5.49 19.26
CA ILE A 344 -17.58 6.88 19.72
C ILE A 344 -18.98 7.45 19.52
N GLU A 345 -19.47 8.19 20.51
CA GLU A 345 -20.69 8.99 20.42
C GLU A 345 -20.35 10.47 20.50
N CYS A 346 -20.94 11.30 19.65
CA CYS A 346 -20.71 12.74 19.65
C CYS A 346 -22.04 13.48 19.81
N THR A 347 -22.12 14.38 20.79
CA THR A 347 -23.27 15.28 20.95
C THR A 347 -22.92 16.71 20.61
N ALA A 348 -23.94 17.52 20.33
CA ALA A 348 -23.76 18.94 20.00
C ALA A 348 -23.19 19.77 21.16
N HIS A 349 -23.27 19.27 22.39
CA HIS A 349 -22.92 20.02 23.61
C HIS A 349 -21.70 19.46 24.35
N ASP A 350 -21.50 18.14 24.33
CA ASP A 350 -20.53 17.48 25.21
C ASP A 350 -19.30 16.96 24.46
N GLY A 351 -19.19 17.25 23.16
CA GLY A 351 -18.11 16.75 22.33
C GLY A 351 -18.29 15.26 22.01
N CYS A 352 -17.18 14.58 21.71
CA CYS A 352 -17.17 13.16 21.36
C CYS A 352 -16.58 12.33 22.50
N GLN A 353 -17.27 11.28 22.91
CA GLN A 353 -16.86 10.35 23.95
C GLN A 353 -16.71 8.93 23.39
N GLU A 354 -15.61 8.26 23.75
CA GLU A 354 -15.44 6.82 23.48
C GLU A 354 -16.41 6.01 24.35
N LEU A 355 -17.10 5.05 23.74
CA LEU A 355 -18.10 4.21 24.42
C LEU A 355 -17.41 3.02 25.13
N GLU A 356 -17.87 2.65 26.34
CA GLU A 356 -17.27 1.53 27.09
C GLU A 356 -17.33 0.21 26.30
N GLY A 357 -16.18 -0.44 26.10
CA GLY A 357 -16.06 -1.70 25.35
C GLY A 357 -15.25 -1.62 24.06
N THR A 358 -14.76 -0.44 23.68
CA THR A 358 -13.83 -0.23 22.56
C THR A 358 -12.48 -0.92 22.80
N LYS A 359 -12.34 -2.18 22.40
CA LYS A 359 -11.01 -2.80 22.28
C LYS A 359 -10.24 -2.14 21.15
N LYS A 360 -8.96 -1.80 21.37
CA LYS A 360 -8.06 -1.35 20.30
C LYS A 360 -8.03 -2.41 19.20
N TYR A 361 -7.82 -1.98 17.95
CA TYR A 361 -7.86 -2.86 16.75
C TYR A 361 -7.01 -4.14 16.90
N ASP A 362 -5.92 -4.08 17.68
CA ASP A 362 -4.98 -5.17 17.96
C ASP A 362 -5.48 -6.22 18.98
N ASP A 363 -6.54 -5.91 19.75
CA ASP A 363 -7.02 -6.76 20.86
C ASP A 363 -8.28 -7.60 20.50
N ARG A 364 -8.66 -7.63 19.21
CA ARG A 364 -9.80 -8.45 18.74
C ARG A 364 -9.35 -9.89 18.49
N ASP A 365 -9.70 -10.74 19.45
CA ASP A 365 -9.57 -12.20 19.43
C ASP A 365 -10.17 -12.81 18.15
N THR A 366 -9.37 -13.64 17.47
CA THR A 366 -9.70 -14.31 16.21
C THR A 366 -10.82 -15.36 16.30
N THR A 367 -11.45 -15.56 17.46
CA THR A 367 -12.38 -16.69 17.69
C THR A 367 -13.78 -16.35 18.24
N HIS A 368 -14.13 -15.08 18.49
CA HIS A 368 -15.38 -14.78 19.22
C HIS A 368 -16.61 -14.48 18.33
N THR A 369 -17.64 -15.34 18.44
CA THR A 369 -19.03 -15.10 18.00
C THR A 369 -19.82 -14.33 19.06
N PRO A 370 -20.57 -13.25 18.72
CA PRO A 370 -21.29 -12.47 19.71
C PRO A 370 -22.72 -13.01 19.92
N LEU A 371 -22.93 -13.73 21.03
CA LEU A 371 -24.26 -13.96 21.59
C LEU A 371 -24.15 -13.88 23.11
N GLY A 372 -24.61 -12.76 23.66
CA GLY A 372 -24.73 -12.58 25.11
C GLY A 372 -24.17 -11.25 25.60
N GLN A 373 -24.77 -10.13 25.19
CA GLN A 373 -24.69 -8.88 25.96
C GLN A 373 -25.82 -7.93 25.53
N LEU A 374 -27.03 -8.26 25.98
CA LEU A 374 -28.16 -7.33 26.05
C LEU A 374 -28.67 -7.32 27.49
N LYS A 375 -28.39 -6.23 28.20
CA LYS A 375 -29.27 -5.75 29.27
C LYS A 375 -29.45 -4.25 29.07
N TRP A 376 -30.56 -3.90 28.44
CA TRP A 376 -31.08 -2.54 28.41
C TRP A 376 -31.75 -2.26 29.75
N GLY A 377 -31.30 -1.24 30.46
CA GLY A 377 -32.00 -0.71 31.64
C GLY A 377 -33.25 0.02 31.19
N GLY A 378 -34.41 -0.42 31.71
CA GLY A 378 -35.67 0.30 31.58
C GLY A 378 -36.07 0.91 32.92
N HIS A 379 -36.08 2.24 32.96
CA HIS A 379 -37.02 3.19 33.58
C HIS A 379 -36.33 4.47 34.03
#